data_AF-A0A970BBS7-F1
#
_entry.id   AF-A0A970BBS7-F1
#
_cell.length_a   1.000
_cell.length_b   1.000
_cell.length_c   1.000
_cell.angle_alpha   90.00
_cell.angle_beta   90.00
_cell.angle_gamma   90.00
#
_symmetry.space_group_name_H-M   'P 1'
#
loop_
_entity.id
_entity.type
_entity.pdbx_description
1 polymer ?
#
loop_
_entity_poly.entity_id
_entity_poly.type
_entity_poly.pdbx_seq_one_letter_code
_entity_poly.pdbx_strand_id
1 'polypeptide(L)' 'MATPGEQKRFTSWQQALKANELQPKELAVLQEMVDSGQADNLEAAAQLLDWQDEILDPDEHMYGF' A
#
# COMPACT_ATOMS: atom_id res chain seq x y z
N MET A 1 -19.89 9.54 -3.18
CA MET A 1 -19.43 9.06 -4.49
C MET A 1 -18.19 8.25 -4.21
N ALA A 2 -18.35 6.95 -3.97
CA ALA A 2 -17.25 6.02 -3.71
C ALA A 2 -17.37 4.93 -4.77
N THR A 3 -16.31 4.68 -5.53
CA THR A 3 -16.22 3.49 -6.37
C THR A 3 -15.52 2.41 -5.55
N PRO A 4 -16.27 1.46 -4.96
CA PRO A 4 -15.68 0.32 -4.26
C PRO A 4 -15.14 -0.64 -5.31
N GLY A 5 -13.85 -0.57 -5.59
CA GLY A 5 -13.23 -1.45 -6.59
C GLY A 5 -12.13 -0.82 -7.43
N GLU A 6 -11.32 0.08 -6.88
CA GLU A 6 -9.92 0.10 -7.32
C GLU A 6 -9.33 -1.23 -6.87
N GLN A 7 -9.55 -2.25 -7.70
CA GLN A 7 -8.94 -3.56 -7.56
C GLN A 7 -7.45 -3.29 -7.47
N LYS A 8 -6.90 -3.45 -6.28
CA LYS A 8 -5.48 -3.31 -6.00
C LYS A 8 -4.77 -4.17 -7.05
N ARG A 9 -4.15 -3.53 -8.05
CA ARG A 9 -3.54 -4.27 -9.18
C ARG A 9 -2.35 -5.10 -8.73
N PHE A 10 -1.87 -4.82 -7.52
CA PHE A 10 -0.75 -5.43 -6.88
C PHE A 10 -1.12 -5.79 -5.43
N THR A 11 -0.60 -6.92 -4.98
CA THR A 11 -0.80 -7.39 -3.60
C THR A 11 0.06 -6.59 -2.62
N SER A 12 1.23 -6.09 -3.06
CA SER A 12 2.12 -5.28 -2.23
C SER A 12 2.54 -3.98 -2.88
N TRP A 13 2.38 -2.87 -2.16
CA TRP A 13 2.82 -1.53 -2.56
C TRP A 13 4.33 -1.49 -2.79
N GLN A 14 5.09 -2.20 -1.95
CA GLN A 14 6.54 -2.26 -2.07
C GLN A 14 6.96 -2.99 -3.35
N GLN A 15 6.24 -4.06 -3.73
CA GLN A 15 6.51 -4.78 -4.98
C GLN A 15 6.14 -3.92 -6.20
N ALA A 16 4.99 -3.25 -6.17
CA ALA A 16 4.57 -2.37 -7.26
C ALA A 16 5.49 -1.17 -7.45
N LEU A 17 6.04 -0.61 -6.36
CA LEU A 17 7.04 0.45 -6.42
C LEU A 17 8.30 -0.03 -7.14
N LYS A 18 8.82 -1.22 -6.80
CA LYS A 18 10.00 -1.81 -7.43
C LYS A 18 9.77 -2.24 -8.87
N ALA A 19 8.58 -2.72 -9.19
CA ALA A 19 8.17 -3.09 -10.54
C ALA A 19 7.78 -1.86 -11.39
N ASN A 20 7.74 -0.66 -10.79
CA ASN A 20 7.27 0.58 -11.42
C ASN A 20 5.86 0.44 -12.03
N GLU A 21 5.00 -0.34 -11.36
CA GLU A 21 3.61 -0.59 -11.75
C GLU A 21 2.63 0.38 -11.08
N LEU A 22 3.12 1.22 -10.16
CA LEU A 22 2.33 2.25 -9.50
C LEU A 22 1.89 3.33 -10.48
N GLN A 23 0.61 3.68 -10.43
CA GLN A 23 0.07 4.82 -11.14
C GLN A 23 0.55 6.13 -10.50
N PRO A 24 0.56 7.24 -11.25
CA PRO A 24 0.95 8.55 -10.71
C PRO A 24 0.12 8.97 -9.48
N LYS A 25 -1.15 8.55 -9.40
CA LYS A 25 -2.00 8.79 -8.23
C LYS A 25 -1.54 8.00 -6.99
N GLU A 26 -1.02 6.80 -7.18
CA GLU A 26 -0.54 5.92 -6.09
C GLU A 26 0.84 6.38 -5.60
N LEU A 27 1.70 6.82 -6.52
CA LEU A 27 2.94 7.53 -6.17
C LEU A 27 2.68 8.82 -5.41
N ALA A 28 1.64 9.57 -5.77
CA ALA A 28 1.27 10.79 -5.04
C ALA A 28 0.89 10.48 -3.57
N VAL A 29 0.19 9.37 -3.31
CA VAL A 29 -0.12 8.93 -1.94
C VAL A 29 1.16 8.62 -1.16
N LEU A 30 2.10 7.86 -1.75
CA LEU A 30 3.39 7.58 -1.12
C LEU A 30 4.17 8.87 -0.83
N GLN A 31 4.17 9.80 -1.79
CA GLN A 31 4.87 11.07 -1.67
C GLN A 31 4.24 11.96 -0.59
N GLU A 32 2.91 11.98 -0.48
CA GLU A 32 2.17 12.70 0.57
C GLU A 32 2.47 12.15 1.97
N MET A 33 2.60 10.83 2.11
CA MET A 33 3.01 10.20 3.38
C MET A 33 4.42 10.61 3.79
N VAL A 34 5.34 10.69 2.83
CA VAL A 34 6.71 11.17 3.09
C VAL A 34 6.71 12.65 3.48
N ASP A 35 5.95 13.48 2.73
CA ASP A 35 5.84 14.91 2.99
C ASP A 35 5.21 15.21 4.35
N SER A 36 4.21 14.44 4.74
CA SER A 36 3.55 14.50 6.06
C SER A 36 4.43 13.97 7.20
N GLY A 37 5.61 13.41 6.90
CA GLY A 37 6.50 12.82 7.89
C GLY A 37 6.01 11.49 8.47
N GLN A 38 5.07 10.81 7.81
CA GLN A 38 4.62 9.47 8.19
C GLN A 38 5.66 8.40 7.79
N ALA A 39 6.50 8.70 6.80
CA ALA A 39 7.54 7.81 6.30
C ALA A 39 8.81 8.58 5.94
N ASP A 40 9.99 7.98 6.16
CA ASP A 40 11.27 8.61 5.80
C ASP A 40 11.51 8.69 4.29
N ASN A 41 10.90 7.78 3.51
CA ASN A 41 11.04 7.70 2.05
C ASN A 41 9.89 6.90 1.42
N LEU A 42 9.82 6.90 0.08
CA LEU A 42 8.73 6.23 -0.67
C LEU A 42 8.68 4.72 -0.40
N GLU A 43 9.82 4.07 -0.17
CA GLU A 43 9.87 2.64 0.16
C GLU A 43 9.28 2.37 1.55
N ALA A 44 9.59 3.21 2.54
CA ALA A 44 9.02 3.14 3.88
C ALA A 44 7.52 3.44 3.87
N ALA A 45 7.06 4.40 3.06
CA ALA A 45 5.64 4.67 2.87
C ALA A 45 4.92 3.46 2.26
N ALA A 46 5.52 2.85 1.23
CA ALA A 46 4.97 1.67 0.58
C ALA A 46 4.89 0.48 1.54
N GLN A 47 5.92 0.29 2.37
CA GLN A 47 5.91 -0.72 3.42
C GLN A 47 4.79 -0.44 4.44
N LEU A 48 4.65 0.79 4.94
CA LEU A 48 3.57 1.12 5.88
C LEU A 48 2.16 0.90 5.30
N LEU A 49 1.96 1.12 4.01
CA LEU A 49 0.70 0.81 3.33
C LEU A 49 0.48 -0.69 3.16
N ASP A 50 1.53 -1.47 2.91
CA ASP A 50 1.49 -2.94 2.90
C ASP A 50 1.00 -3.48 4.25
N TRP A 51 1.57 -2.97 5.34
CA TRP A 51 1.25 -3.42 6.69
C TRP A 51 -0.16 -3.03 7.10
N GLN A 52 -0.63 -1.83 6.70
CA GLN A 52 -2.02 -1.42 6.96
C GLN A 52 -3.02 -2.31 6.22
N ASP A 53 -2.69 -2.77 5.02
CA ASP A 53 -3.54 -3.67 4.24
C ASP A 53 -3.57 -5.08 4.83
N GLU A 54 -2.41 -5.60 5.26
CA GLU A 54 -2.31 -6.91 5.94
C GLU A 54 -3.13 -6.94 7.24
N ILE A 55 -3.21 -5.83 7.97
CA ILE A 55 -4.03 -5.71 9.19
C ILE A 55 -5.54 -5.62 8.86
N LEU A 56 -5.90 -5.11 7.68
CA LEU A 56 -7.28 -4.97 7.20
C LEU A 56 -7.85 -6.24 6.55
N ASP A 57 -6.99 -7.21 6.20
CA ASP A 57 -7.34 -8.58 5.82
C ASP A 57 -7.06 -9.58 6.98
N PRO A 58 -7.84 -9.56 8.08
CA PRO A 58 -7.68 -10.53 9.17
C PRO A 58 -8.15 -11.96 8.80
N ASP A 59 -8.68 -12.19 7.60
CA ASP A 59 -9.29 -13.47 7.23
C ASP A 59 -8.26 -14.57 6.91
N GLU A 60 -7.00 -14.23 6.60
CA GLU A 60 -6.04 -15.22 6.08
C GLU A 60 -5.01 -15.75 7.10
N HIS A 61 -5.00 -15.27 8.35
CA HIS A 61 -4.01 -15.70 9.36
C HIS A 61 -4.57 -16.23 10.69
N MET A 62 -5.88 -16.48 10.81
CA MET A 62 -6.49 -16.98 12.06
C MET A 62 -6.73 -18.51 12.14
N TYR A 63 -6.37 -19.30 11.11
CA TYR A 63 -6.53 -20.76 11.14
C TYR A 63 -5.32 -21.52 10.58
N GLY A 64 -4.24 -21.56 11.36
CA GLY A 64 -3.19 -22.59 11.24
C GLY A 64 -3.28 -23.57 12.41
N PHE A 65 -4.17 -24.55 12.30
CA PHE A 65 -4.27 -25.71 13.21
C PHE A 65 -3.27 -26.81 12.82
#